data_AF-A0A554IDX1-F1
#
_entry.id   AF-A0A554IDX1-F1
#
_cell.length_a   1.000
_cell.length_b   1.000
_cell.length_c   1.000
_cell.angle_alpha   90.00
_cell.angle_beta   90.00
_cell.angle_gamma   90.00
#
_symmetry.space_group_name_H-M   'P 1'
#
loop_
_entity.id
_entity.type
_entity.pdbx_description
1 polymer ?
#
loop_
_entity_poly.entity_id
_entity_poly.type
_entity_poly.pdbx_seq_one_letter_code
_entity_poly.pdbx_strand_id
1 'polypeptide(L)'
;MEQNYVKVSSYEGKKGEVKKVVLLYSGGLDTSVMLKWIQNEYKAKVIALTIDIGQQAENLEEIRQKALKLGAVNAYVIDAKNEFAENYIAKGIKANAHYQGKYHLSTPLGRPLLAKWAVKIAQEEEADCLAHGCTGKGNDQVRLEGTALTLSPDIKIIAPVREWSMGRDEELVYAKKHGIPVKQTMECPYSYDDNMWGVTGESGEIENPALIPPLEKILQVCSLPEKAPNKPEFITLEFVKGIPVSLNGKNYKLADLILRLNKIGAKHGVGITHHLEDRIVGLKVRGVYEAPAAEIIITAHWNLEKYVSTRAENEFKEIVDERWGYLCYGALWYEPLMADLNAYIDKVNEKVTGRVVIKLYKGTAEVVALETPNTIFDEKLATFMASTAFNQNASPGFIEIYTLQMRLAQQAEKTALLSIGEIADKKRLLPAAQKLASLKYKLYATEGTHFFLKKNGIPNILVYKIQEKGKPNLAEQLSQNRFDLIINIPKGGHGKKEITAGKIIRQKAIETGTILVTNSEVGENLVEKLYQAKFGKHQSK
;
A
#
# COMPACT_ATOMS: atom_id res chain seq x y z
N MET A 1 -32.26 25.75 -13.49
CA MET A 1 -32.88 25.57 -12.16
C MET A 1 -31.80 25.82 -11.14
N GLU A 2 -31.88 26.90 -10.37
CA GLU A 2 -31.01 27.09 -9.21
C GLU A 2 -31.31 25.94 -8.24
N GLN A 3 -30.38 24.98 -8.12
CA GLN A 3 -30.48 23.96 -7.09
C GLN A 3 -30.12 24.63 -5.76
N ASN A 4 -31.14 25.04 -5.01
CA ASN A 4 -30.95 25.46 -3.63
C ASN A 4 -30.45 24.27 -2.81
N TYR A 5 -29.36 24.46 -2.07
CA TYR A 5 -28.83 23.45 -1.17
C TYR A 5 -29.89 23.06 -0.13
N VAL A 6 -30.21 21.77 -0.05
CA VAL A 6 -31.18 21.23 0.90
C VAL A 6 -30.42 20.56 2.04
N LYS A 7 -30.65 21.04 3.26
CA LYS A 7 -30.14 20.41 4.48
C LYS A 7 -30.91 19.13 4.74
N VAL A 8 -30.21 18.00 4.82
CA VAL A 8 -30.81 16.65 4.93
C VAL A 8 -30.38 15.90 6.18
N SER A 9 -29.24 16.28 6.76
CA SER A 9 -28.71 15.65 7.96
C SER A 9 -29.22 16.35 9.22
N SER A 10 -29.29 15.62 10.32
CA SER A 10 -29.79 16.12 11.62
C SER A 10 -28.82 17.12 12.29
N TYR A 11 -27.55 17.09 11.94
CA TYR A 11 -26.50 17.91 12.53
C TYR A 11 -26.27 19.23 11.79
N GLU A 12 -26.87 19.42 10.61
CA GLU A 12 -26.75 20.69 9.88
C GLU A 12 -27.42 21.83 10.64
N GLY A 13 -26.68 22.90 10.89
CA GLY A 13 -27.20 24.11 11.51
C GLY A 13 -28.24 24.77 10.61
N LYS A 14 -29.37 25.18 11.17
CA LYS A 14 -30.45 25.86 10.44
C LYS A 14 -30.44 27.36 10.72
N LYS A 15 -30.80 28.15 9.71
CA LYS A 15 -30.97 29.61 9.85
C LYS A 15 -32.02 29.91 10.90
N GLY A 16 -31.72 30.82 11.83
CA GLY A 16 -32.60 31.19 12.95
C GLY A 16 -32.50 30.29 14.19
N GLU A 17 -31.90 29.10 14.09
CA GLU A 17 -31.64 28.22 15.24
C GLU A 17 -30.23 28.42 15.81
N VAL A 18 -29.24 28.59 14.93
CA VAL A 18 -27.82 28.75 15.31
C VAL A 18 -27.55 30.16 15.81
N LYS A 19 -26.95 30.28 17.00
CA LYS A 19 -26.70 31.59 17.64
C LYS A 19 -25.23 31.97 17.66
N LYS A 20 -24.32 31.01 17.85
CA LYS A 20 -22.88 31.29 18.02
C LYS A 20 -22.05 30.20 17.35
N VAL A 21 -21.20 30.61 16.41
CA VAL A 21 -20.46 29.72 15.51
C VAL A 21 -18.96 29.85 15.75
N VAL A 22 -18.25 28.73 15.90
CA VAL A 22 -16.78 28.70 15.79
C VAL A 22 -16.40 28.38 14.35
N LEU A 23 -15.83 29.35 13.65
CA LEU A 23 -15.36 29.22 12.27
C LEU A 23 -13.87 28.87 12.25
N LEU A 24 -13.53 27.73 11.66
CA LEU A 24 -12.14 27.42 11.28
C LEU A 24 -11.68 28.44 10.22
N TYR A 25 -10.75 29.31 10.62
CA TYR A 25 -10.41 30.53 9.91
C TYR A 25 -8.93 30.55 9.52
N SER A 26 -8.66 30.58 8.21
CA SER A 26 -7.30 30.60 7.64
C SER A 26 -6.81 31.99 7.22
N GLY A 27 -7.66 33.03 7.27
CA GLY A 27 -7.30 34.38 6.84
C GLY A 27 -7.41 34.65 5.34
N GLY A 28 -7.60 33.61 4.53
CA GLY A 28 -7.82 33.70 3.08
C GLY A 28 -9.11 34.42 2.69
N LEU A 29 -9.32 34.58 1.38
CA LEU A 29 -10.54 35.20 0.85
C LEU A 29 -11.78 34.43 1.30
N ASP A 30 -11.81 33.13 1.02
CA ASP A 30 -12.96 32.23 1.22
C ASP A 30 -13.41 32.26 2.69
N THR A 31 -12.49 32.05 3.64
CA THR A 31 -12.80 32.09 5.08
C THR A 31 -13.21 33.47 5.59
N SER A 32 -12.76 34.54 4.95
CA SER A 32 -13.21 35.91 5.25
C SER A 32 -14.61 36.19 4.73
N VAL A 33 -14.93 35.69 3.53
CA VAL A 33 -16.29 35.75 2.97
C VAL A 33 -17.24 34.91 3.82
N MET A 34 -16.84 33.71 4.24
CA MET A 34 -17.62 32.84 5.13
C MET A 34 -17.99 33.52 6.44
N LEU A 35 -17.04 34.20 7.07
CA LEU A 35 -17.28 34.94 8.32
C LEU A 35 -18.45 35.93 8.14
N LYS A 36 -18.38 36.78 7.10
CA LYS A 36 -19.43 37.75 6.80
C LYS A 36 -20.74 37.11 6.35
N TRP A 37 -20.65 36.03 5.59
CA TRP A 37 -21.82 35.30 5.12
C TRP A 37 -22.59 34.65 6.25
N ILE A 38 -21.92 34.03 7.22
CA ILE A 38 -22.57 33.46 8.42
C ILE A 38 -23.27 34.57 9.21
N GLN A 39 -22.61 35.73 9.42
CA GLN A 39 -23.24 36.88 10.07
C GLN A 39 -24.50 37.35 9.32
N ASN A 40 -24.46 37.37 7.99
CA ASN A 40 -25.54 37.89 7.17
C ASN A 40 -26.71 36.92 7.01
N GLU A 41 -26.45 35.63 6.79
CA GLU A 41 -27.45 34.62 6.48
C GLU A 41 -28.00 33.92 7.71
N TYR A 42 -27.13 33.64 8.69
CA TYR A 42 -27.53 32.96 9.93
C TYR A 42 -27.86 33.94 11.05
N LYS A 43 -27.46 35.22 10.92
CA LYS A 43 -27.55 36.22 11.99
C LYS A 43 -26.86 35.76 13.29
N ALA A 44 -25.85 34.91 13.16
CA ALA A 44 -25.13 34.31 14.27
C ALA A 44 -23.86 35.10 14.61
N LYS A 45 -23.46 35.06 15.89
CA LYS A 45 -22.15 35.55 16.34
C LYS A 45 -21.08 34.59 15.85
N VAL A 46 -19.96 35.11 15.33
CA VAL A 46 -18.87 34.27 14.80
C VAL A 46 -17.63 34.45 15.65
N ILE A 47 -17.04 33.34 16.07
CA ILE A 47 -15.72 33.24 16.69
C ILE A 47 -14.78 32.68 15.64
N ALA A 48 -13.69 33.38 15.34
CA ALA A 48 -12.67 32.88 14.42
C ALA A 48 -11.65 32.03 15.18
N LEU A 49 -11.30 30.86 14.64
CA LEU A 49 -10.29 29.98 15.20
C LEU A 49 -9.22 29.66 14.14
N THR A 50 -8.01 30.15 14.37
CA THR A 50 -6.82 29.81 13.59
C THR A 50 -5.93 28.90 14.41
N ILE A 51 -5.46 27.80 13.82
CA ILE A 51 -4.62 26.81 14.49
C ILE A 51 -3.31 26.72 13.71
N ASP A 52 -2.20 26.98 14.38
CA ASP A 52 -0.85 26.87 13.85
C ASP A 52 -0.35 25.44 14.02
N ILE A 53 -0.32 24.72 12.90
CA ILE A 53 0.29 23.40 12.75
C ILE A 53 1.53 23.48 11.85
N GLY A 54 2.16 24.66 11.79
CA GLY A 54 3.40 24.96 11.06
C GLY A 54 3.22 25.12 9.55
N GLN A 55 2.05 25.61 9.13
CA GLN A 55 1.82 26.16 7.80
C GLN A 55 2.72 27.39 7.53
N GLN A 56 2.94 27.72 6.27
CA GLN A 56 3.81 28.81 5.80
C GLN A 56 3.24 30.22 6.00
N ALA A 57 2.13 30.37 6.72
CA ALA A 57 1.43 31.64 6.88
C ALA A 57 2.34 32.79 7.37
N GLU A 58 2.31 33.92 6.65
CA GLU A 58 3.26 35.03 6.85
C GLU A 58 3.08 35.75 8.19
N ASN A 59 1.85 35.85 8.73
CA ASN A 59 1.58 36.48 10.01
C ASN A 59 0.21 36.09 10.61
N LEU A 60 0.21 35.20 11.61
CA LEU A 60 -1.02 34.73 12.27
C LEU A 60 -1.75 35.82 13.07
N GLU A 61 -1.04 36.83 13.58
CA GLU A 61 -1.67 37.94 14.29
C GLU A 61 -2.41 38.87 13.31
N GLU A 62 -1.92 39.08 12.09
CA GLU A 62 -2.68 39.79 11.05
C GLU A 62 -3.98 39.06 10.70
N ILE A 63 -3.94 37.72 10.63
CA ILE A 63 -5.14 36.89 10.40
C ILE A 63 -6.16 37.12 11.52
N ARG A 64 -5.70 37.09 12.78
CA ARG A 64 -6.56 37.36 13.94
C ARG A 64 -7.18 38.76 13.88
N GLN A 65 -6.38 39.78 13.62
CA GLN A 65 -6.84 41.16 13.52
C GLN A 65 -7.82 41.36 12.35
N LYS A 66 -7.60 40.67 11.23
CA LYS A 66 -8.52 40.66 10.09
C LYS A 66 -9.89 40.10 10.49
N ALA A 67 -9.94 38.97 11.19
CA ALA A 67 -11.20 38.39 11.65
C ALA A 67 -11.99 39.35 12.56
N LEU A 68 -11.31 39.98 13.53
CA LEU A 68 -11.92 40.96 14.45
C LEU A 68 -12.47 42.19 13.69
N LYS A 69 -11.71 42.73 12.73
CA LYS A 69 -12.17 43.84 11.86
C LYS A 69 -13.39 43.47 11.03
N LEU A 70 -13.50 42.20 10.62
CA LEU A 70 -14.68 41.68 9.93
C LEU A 70 -15.85 41.39 10.89
N GLY A 71 -15.71 41.66 12.18
CA GLY A 71 -16.79 41.58 13.17
C GLY A 71 -16.92 40.23 13.85
N ALA A 72 -15.90 39.37 13.83
CA ALA A 72 -15.86 38.24 14.74
C ALA A 72 -15.93 38.75 16.20
N VAL A 73 -16.76 38.11 17.03
CA VAL A 73 -16.91 38.50 18.44
C VAL A 73 -15.70 38.10 19.28
N ASN A 74 -14.93 37.11 18.81
CA ASN A 74 -13.64 36.72 19.35
C ASN A 74 -12.79 36.08 18.23
N ALA A 75 -11.46 36.09 18.39
CA ALA A 75 -10.52 35.48 17.45
C ALA A 75 -9.36 34.83 18.19
N TYR A 76 -9.26 33.50 18.06
CA TYR A 76 -8.24 32.66 18.68
C TYR A 76 -7.14 32.29 17.68
N VAL A 77 -5.89 32.31 18.14
CA VAL A 77 -4.73 31.74 17.46
C VAL A 77 -4.09 30.73 18.41
N ILE A 78 -4.11 29.46 18.02
CA ILE A 78 -3.59 28.37 18.85
C ILE A 78 -2.27 27.87 18.24
N ASP A 79 -1.18 27.92 19.01
CA ASP A 79 0.06 27.21 18.63
C ASP A 79 -0.06 25.73 18.98
N ALA A 80 -0.27 24.90 17.96
CA ALA A 80 -0.45 23.46 18.10
C ALA A 80 0.68 22.65 17.45
N LYS A 81 1.82 23.27 17.11
CA LYS A 81 2.92 22.59 16.39
C LYS A 81 3.46 21.36 17.14
N ASN A 82 3.74 21.51 18.44
CA ASN A 82 4.23 20.40 19.26
C ASN A 82 3.15 19.34 19.45
N GLU A 83 1.90 19.74 19.70
CA GLU A 83 0.78 18.80 19.83
C GLU A 83 0.58 17.99 18.54
N PHE A 84 0.65 18.66 17.38
CA PHE A 84 0.54 18.01 16.08
C PHE A 84 1.68 17.02 15.84
N ALA A 85 2.92 17.45 16.11
CA ALA A 85 4.09 16.59 15.99
C ALA A 85 4.00 15.35 16.90
N GLU A 86 3.74 15.55 18.19
CA GLU A 86 3.85 14.51 19.21
C GLU A 86 2.65 13.56 19.27
N ASN A 87 1.43 14.05 18.97
CA ASN A 87 0.21 13.25 19.13
C ASN A 87 -0.38 12.71 17.82
N TYR A 88 0.04 13.25 16.67
CA TYR A 88 -0.49 12.89 15.35
C TYR A 88 0.62 12.42 14.42
N ILE A 89 1.59 13.27 14.10
CA ILE A 89 2.69 12.91 13.20
C ILE A 89 3.51 11.75 13.77
N ALA A 90 3.81 11.73 15.07
CA ALA A 90 4.55 10.65 15.72
C ALA A 90 3.90 9.27 15.50
N LYS A 91 2.56 9.20 15.52
CA LYS A 91 1.84 7.95 15.20
C LYS A 91 1.98 7.59 13.73
N GLY A 92 1.88 8.58 12.84
CA GLY A 92 2.12 8.41 11.42
C GLY A 92 3.54 7.93 11.10
N ILE A 93 4.56 8.42 11.81
CA ILE A 93 5.95 7.97 11.66
C ILE A 93 6.06 6.49 12.02
N LYS A 94 5.60 6.09 13.22
CA LYS A 94 5.67 4.69 13.68
C LYS A 94 4.89 3.72 12.79
N ALA A 95 3.81 4.21 12.18
CA ALA A 95 2.97 3.46 11.25
C ALA A 95 3.48 3.49 9.80
N ASN A 96 4.68 4.05 9.53
CA ASN A 96 5.19 4.27 8.16
C ASN A 96 4.12 4.86 7.22
N ALA A 97 3.34 5.81 7.73
CA ALA A 97 2.02 6.10 7.21
C ALA A 97 2.06 6.61 5.77
N HIS A 98 1.24 5.97 4.94
CA HIS A 98 1.06 6.34 3.55
C HIS A 98 -0.31 5.90 3.04
N TYR A 99 -0.76 6.48 1.92
CA TYR A 99 -1.95 6.06 1.21
C TYR A 99 -1.67 5.87 -0.27
N GLN A 100 -2.05 4.68 -0.79
CA GLN A 100 -1.95 4.28 -2.19
C GLN A 100 -0.60 4.56 -2.88
N GLY A 101 0.50 4.55 -2.10
CA GLY A 101 1.83 4.91 -2.60
C GLY A 101 2.50 5.95 -1.70
N LYS A 102 3.01 7.04 -2.28
CA LYS A 102 3.86 8.02 -1.58
C LYS A 102 3.12 9.20 -0.93
N TYR A 103 1.82 9.10 -0.69
CA TYR A 103 1.12 10.16 0.02
C TYR A 103 1.21 9.98 1.54
N HIS A 104 2.09 10.75 2.19
CA HIS A 104 2.36 10.68 3.64
C HIS A 104 1.34 11.40 4.54
N LEU A 105 0.10 11.54 4.07
CA LEU A 105 -1.06 11.96 4.88
C LEU A 105 -0.93 13.33 5.57
N SER A 106 -0.21 14.29 4.97
CA SER A 106 -0.05 15.67 5.48
C SER A 106 -1.38 16.31 5.87
N THR A 107 -2.37 16.27 4.98
CA THR A 107 -3.69 16.84 5.24
C THR A 107 -4.51 16.00 6.25
N PRO A 108 -4.71 14.67 6.05
CA PRO A 108 -5.50 13.85 6.97
C PRO A 108 -5.04 13.89 8.42
N LEU A 109 -3.73 13.90 8.69
CA LEU A 109 -3.21 13.92 10.06
C LEU A 109 -3.60 15.18 10.83
N GLY A 110 -3.71 16.34 10.15
CA GLY A 110 -4.03 17.61 10.79
C GLY A 110 -5.52 17.77 11.12
N ARG A 111 -6.42 17.20 10.31
CA ARG A 111 -7.87 17.48 10.44
C ARG A 111 -8.48 17.04 11.77
N PRO A 112 -8.14 15.88 12.35
CA PRO A 112 -8.64 15.50 13.66
C PRO A 112 -8.19 16.45 14.79
N LEU A 113 -6.99 17.05 14.68
CA LEU A 113 -6.51 18.07 15.63
C LEU A 113 -7.30 19.39 15.48
N LEU A 114 -7.52 19.84 14.24
CA LEU A 114 -8.29 21.05 13.96
C LEU A 114 -9.73 20.94 14.51
N ALA A 115 -10.40 19.82 14.25
CA ALA A 115 -11.74 19.57 14.76
C ALA A 115 -11.78 19.44 16.28
N LYS A 116 -10.78 18.78 16.91
CA LYS A 116 -10.66 18.71 18.37
C LYS A 116 -10.59 20.10 19.01
N TRP A 117 -9.75 21.00 18.47
CA TRP A 117 -9.66 22.37 18.96
C TRP A 117 -10.94 23.17 18.69
N ALA A 118 -11.58 22.99 17.54
CA ALA A 118 -12.85 23.65 17.24
C ALA A 118 -13.95 23.26 18.24
N VAL A 119 -14.07 21.96 18.56
CA VAL A 119 -15.01 21.47 19.59
C VAL A 119 -14.67 22.03 20.96
N LYS A 120 -13.38 22.03 21.34
CA LYS A 120 -12.96 22.59 22.63
C LYS A 120 -13.31 24.08 22.77
N ILE A 121 -12.99 24.89 21.76
CA ILE A 121 -13.33 26.32 21.77
C ILE A 121 -14.85 26.52 21.76
N ALA A 122 -15.60 25.68 21.04
CA ALA A 122 -17.06 25.77 21.05
C ALA A 122 -17.63 25.51 22.44
N GLN A 123 -17.08 24.55 23.20
CA GLN A 123 -17.49 24.31 24.58
C GLN A 123 -17.13 25.47 25.50
N GLU A 124 -15.90 25.99 25.41
CA GLU A 124 -15.43 27.13 26.22
C GLU A 124 -16.22 28.41 25.96
N GLU A 125 -16.69 28.60 24.73
CA GLU A 125 -17.44 29.78 24.29
C GLU A 125 -18.96 29.59 24.31
N GLU A 126 -19.45 28.42 24.72
CA GLU A 126 -20.87 28.04 24.65
C GLU A 126 -21.45 28.25 23.23
N ALA A 127 -20.66 27.90 22.22
CA ALA A 127 -21.07 27.92 20.82
C ALA A 127 -21.88 26.68 20.47
N ASP A 128 -22.99 26.87 19.75
CA ASP A 128 -23.91 25.80 19.35
C ASP A 128 -23.57 25.21 17.98
N CYS A 129 -22.57 25.77 17.29
CA CYS A 129 -22.23 25.37 15.93
C CYS A 129 -20.75 25.55 15.58
N LEU A 130 -20.23 24.68 14.72
CA LEU A 130 -18.95 24.83 14.03
C LEU A 130 -19.16 25.22 12.56
N ALA A 131 -18.18 25.90 11.97
CA ALA A 131 -18.16 26.14 10.54
C ALA A 131 -16.78 25.90 9.90
N HIS A 132 -16.78 25.42 8.66
CA HIS A 132 -15.59 25.16 7.86
C HIS A 132 -15.85 25.41 6.37
N GLY A 133 -14.77 25.59 5.60
CA GLY A 133 -14.83 25.92 4.17
C GLY A 133 -14.61 24.75 3.22
N CYS A 134 -14.87 23.51 3.64
CA CYS A 134 -14.64 22.37 2.76
C CYS A 134 -15.70 22.30 1.67
N THR A 135 -15.27 21.93 0.45
CA THR A 135 -16.18 21.66 -0.66
C THR A 135 -16.92 20.33 -0.46
N GLY A 136 -18.05 20.15 -1.15
CA GLY A 136 -18.84 18.92 -1.14
C GLY A 136 -18.18 17.71 -1.83
N LYS A 137 -17.01 17.89 -2.45
CA LYS A 137 -16.28 16.85 -3.19
C LYS A 137 -14.94 16.45 -2.54
N GLY A 138 -14.55 17.16 -1.47
CA GLY A 138 -13.31 16.91 -0.74
C GLY A 138 -13.48 15.89 0.37
N ASN A 139 -12.38 15.27 0.79
CA ASN A 139 -12.37 14.39 1.96
C ASN A 139 -12.42 15.17 3.28
N ASP A 140 -11.96 16.41 3.29
CA ASP A 140 -11.85 17.21 4.53
C ASP A 140 -13.18 17.55 5.18
N GLN A 141 -14.27 17.60 4.40
CA GLN A 141 -15.62 17.70 4.97
C GLN A 141 -15.90 16.50 5.88
N VAL A 142 -15.56 15.29 5.44
CA VAL A 142 -15.79 14.05 6.21
C VAL A 142 -14.87 14.03 7.43
N ARG A 143 -13.62 14.47 7.29
CA ARG A 143 -12.62 14.49 8.37
C ARG A 143 -13.00 15.47 9.48
N LEU A 144 -13.34 16.70 9.13
CA LEU A 144 -13.68 17.73 10.11
C LEU A 144 -15.05 17.48 10.74
N GLU A 145 -16.08 17.21 9.93
CA GLU A 145 -17.43 16.97 10.43
C GLU A 145 -17.50 15.66 11.22
N GLY A 146 -16.98 14.57 10.67
CA GLY A 146 -16.98 13.27 11.34
C GLY A 146 -16.25 13.32 12.68
N THR A 147 -15.10 14.00 12.75
CA THR A 147 -14.39 14.18 14.01
C THR A 147 -15.20 15.04 15.00
N ALA A 148 -15.74 16.18 14.54
CA ALA A 148 -16.49 17.08 15.41
C ALA A 148 -17.72 16.38 16.01
N LEU A 149 -18.49 15.67 15.18
CA LEU A 149 -19.67 14.92 15.60
C LEU A 149 -19.33 13.74 16.50
N THR A 150 -18.15 13.14 16.33
CA THR A 150 -17.68 12.09 17.26
C THR A 150 -17.35 12.66 18.64
N LEU A 151 -16.72 13.85 18.69
CA LEU A 151 -16.30 14.48 19.95
C LEU A 151 -17.41 15.26 20.65
N SER A 152 -18.40 15.75 19.91
CA SER A 152 -19.52 16.51 20.42
C SER A 152 -20.78 16.20 19.59
N PRO A 153 -21.48 15.08 19.84
CA PRO A 153 -22.58 14.59 19.01
C PRO A 153 -23.71 15.58 18.72
N ASP A 154 -23.97 16.50 19.65
CA ASP A 154 -25.05 17.48 19.55
C ASP A 154 -24.66 18.78 18.84
N ILE A 155 -23.38 18.99 18.52
CA ILE A 155 -22.90 20.22 17.89
C ILE A 155 -23.49 20.35 16.47
N LYS A 156 -23.91 21.56 16.10
CA LYS A 156 -24.34 21.84 14.73
C LYS A 156 -23.16 22.16 13.82
N ILE A 157 -23.34 21.95 12.52
CA ILE A 157 -22.34 22.28 11.52
C ILE A 157 -22.94 23.12 10.41
N ILE A 158 -22.23 24.18 10.03
CA ILE A 158 -22.49 24.98 8.82
C ILE A 158 -21.28 24.81 7.89
N ALA A 159 -21.54 24.54 6.62
CA ALA A 159 -20.49 24.41 5.61
C ALA A 159 -20.79 25.37 4.45
N PRO A 160 -20.46 26.67 4.60
CA PRO A 160 -20.93 27.71 3.67
C PRO A 160 -20.60 27.41 2.21
N VAL A 161 -19.44 26.81 1.92
CA VAL A 161 -19.01 26.47 0.56
C VAL A 161 -19.92 25.42 -0.11
N ARG A 162 -20.62 24.58 0.67
CA ARG A 162 -21.64 23.66 0.14
C ARG A 162 -23.00 24.32 0.00
N GLU A 163 -23.27 25.33 0.83
CA GLU A 163 -24.58 25.98 0.94
C GLU A 163 -24.75 27.15 -0.03
N TRP A 164 -23.70 27.96 -0.20
CA TRP A 164 -23.70 29.05 -1.15
C TRP A 164 -23.38 28.53 -2.55
N SER A 165 -23.82 29.27 -3.58
CA SER A 165 -23.49 28.97 -4.97
C SER A 165 -22.51 29.98 -5.55
N MET A 166 -21.69 30.63 -4.71
CA MET A 166 -20.69 31.59 -5.14
C MET A 166 -19.47 30.86 -5.71
N GLY A 167 -19.09 31.21 -6.94
CA GLY A 167 -17.76 30.96 -7.45
C GLY A 167 -16.80 32.08 -7.05
N ARG A 168 -15.58 32.04 -7.61
CA ARG A 168 -14.52 32.99 -7.24
C ARG A 168 -14.86 34.45 -7.57
N ASP A 169 -15.47 34.68 -8.72
CA ASP A 169 -15.85 36.02 -9.14
C ASP A 169 -16.98 36.57 -8.25
N GLU A 170 -17.96 35.73 -7.89
CA GLU A 170 -19.03 36.10 -6.97
C GLU A 170 -18.48 36.38 -5.56
N GLU A 171 -17.51 35.60 -5.07
CA GLU A 171 -16.82 35.87 -3.81
C GLU A 171 -16.12 37.22 -3.80
N LEU A 172 -15.46 37.60 -4.91
CA LEU A 172 -14.81 38.91 -5.03
C LEU A 172 -15.82 40.06 -5.02
N VAL A 173 -16.95 39.88 -5.70
CA VAL A 173 -18.06 40.85 -5.66
C VAL A 173 -18.63 40.95 -4.24
N TYR A 174 -18.83 39.81 -3.57
CA TYR A 174 -19.29 39.77 -2.19
C TYR A 174 -18.31 40.46 -1.25
N ALA A 175 -17.01 40.20 -1.41
CA ALA A 175 -15.94 40.80 -0.65
C ALA A 175 -15.92 42.32 -0.79
N LYS A 176 -16.01 42.83 -2.02
CA LYS A 176 -16.10 44.28 -2.29
C LYS A 176 -17.33 44.91 -1.65
N LYS A 177 -18.50 44.26 -1.77
CA LYS A 177 -19.77 44.74 -1.19
C LYS A 177 -19.72 44.84 0.34
N HIS A 178 -18.98 43.94 1.00
CA HIS A 178 -18.93 43.86 2.47
C HIS A 178 -17.61 44.37 3.07
N GLY A 179 -16.79 45.08 2.28
CA GLY A 179 -15.54 45.70 2.74
C GLY A 179 -14.48 44.69 3.19
N ILE A 180 -14.47 43.48 2.63
CA ILE A 180 -13.49 42.44 2.95
C ILE A 180 -12.17 42.77 2.23
N PRO A 181 -11.04 42.93 2.96
CA PRO A 181 -9.74 43.17 2.33
C PRO A 181 -9.29 41.93 1.54
N VAL A 182 -9.07 42.09 0.23
CA VAL A 182 -8.58 41.05 -0.67
C VAL A 182 -7.11 41.34 -1.00
N LYS A 183 -6.20 40.43 -0.63
CA LYS A 183 -4.77 40.49 -1.01
C LYS A 183 -4.48 39.77 -2.35
N GLN A 184 -5.41 38.95 -2.85
CA GLN A 184 -5.18 38.08 -4.00
C GLN A 184 -5.21 38.82 -5.36
N THR A 185 -4.15 38.63 -6.14
CA THR A 185 -4.08 38.92 -7.57
C THR A 185 -4.51 37.69 -8.38
N MET A 186 -4.91 37.87 -9.64
CA MET A 186 -5.40 36.81 -10.55
C MET A 186 -4.34 35.73 -10.93
N GLU A 187 -3.15 35.72 -10.34
CA GLU A 187 -1.97 35.08 -10.93
C GLU A 187 -1.70 33.63 -10.49
N CYS A 188 -2.43 33.07 -9.51
CA CYS A 188 -2.22 31.69 -9.04
C CYS A 188 -3.50 30.84 -9.17
N PRO A 189 -3.61 29.95 -10.17
CA PRO A 189 -4.78 29.10 -10.38
C PRO A 189 -4.80 27.82 -9.53
N TYR A 190 -3.80 27.62 -8.66
CA TYR A 190 -3.66 26.40 -7.85
C TYR A 190 -4.23 26.59 -6.45
N SER A 191 -4.80 25.51 -5.90
CA SER A 191 -5.27 25.44 -4.53
C SER A 191 -4.26 24.70 -3.67
N TYR A 192 -3.92 25.26 -2.51
CA TYR A 192 -2.95 24.65 -1.59
C TYR A 192 -3.54 24.40 -0.21
N ASP A 193 -3.15 23.27 0.36
CA ASP A 193 -3.22 23.00 1.80
C ASP A 193 -1.82 22.67 2.29
N ASP A 194 -1.34 23.39 3.29
CA ASP A 194 0.00 23.22 3.82
C ASP A 194 0.02 23.15 5.35
N ASN A 195 0.97 22.38 5.86
CA ASN A 195 1.35 22.34 7.26
C ASN A 195 2.80 21.86 7.38
N MET A 196 3.30 21.72 8.61
CA MET A 196 4.69 21.30 8.82
C MET A 196 5.03 19.90 8.31
N TRP A 197 4.04 19.03 8.03
CA TRP A 197 4.28 17.68 7.50
C TRP A 197 4.33 17.63 5.98
N GLY A 198 3.69 18.58 5.29
CA GLY A 198 3.77 18.70 3.84
C GLY A 198 2.80 19.70 3.24
N VAL A 199 2.93 19.89 1.93
CA VAL A 199 2.08 20.73 1.08
C VAL A 199 1.36 19.85 0.06
N THR A 200 0.09 20.14 -0.19
CA THR A 200 -0.70 19.53 -1.26
C THR A 200 -1.19 20.63 -2.19
N GLY A 201 -0.89 20.50 -3.48
CA GLY A 201 -1.36 21.35 -4.56
C GLY A 201 -2.35 20.62 -5.46
N GLU A 202 -3.47 21.29 -5.76
CA GLU A 202 -4.52 20.83 -6.68
C GLU A 202 -4.92 21.94 -7.66
N SER A 203 -5.85 21.64 -8.57
CA SER A 203 -6.38 22.55 -9.60
C SER A 203 -5.43 22.88 -10.76
N GLY A 204 -5.95 23.62 -11.74
CA GLY A 204 -5.24 23.94 -12.98
C GLY A 204 -4.84 22.69 -13.76
N GLU A 205 -3.62 22.68 -14.28
CA GLU A 205 -3.10 21.57 -15.07
C GLU A 205 -2.90 20.26 -14.28
N ILE A 206 -2.91 20.32 -12.93
CA ILE A 206 -2.77 19.14 -12.07
C ILE A 206 -3.97 18.20 -12.27
N GLU A 207 -5.18 18.74 -12.44
CA GLU A 207 -6.43 17.95 -12.50
C GLU A 207 -6.52 17.03 -13.72
N ASN A 208 -5.84 17.36 -14.81
CA ASN A 208 -5.84 16.54 -16.02
C ASN A 208 -4.64 15.57 -16.03
N PRO A 209 -4.84 14.25 -15.85
CA PRO A 209 -3.74 13.28 -15.82
C PRO A 209 -2.93 13.19 -17.12
N ALA A 210 -3.48 13.67 -18.24
CA ALA A 210 -2.78 13.70 -19.52
C ALA A 210 -1.80 14.88 -19.67
N LEU A 211 -1.83 15.86 -18.76
CA LEU A 211 -0.92 17.00 -18.76
C LEU A 211 0.28 16.77 -17.83
N ILE A 212 1.43 17.31 -18.23
CA ILE A 212 2.59 17.47 -17.36
C ILE A 212 2.41 18.81 -16.64
N PRO A 213 2.11 18.82 -15.33
CA PRO A 213 1.89 20.07 -14.63
C PRO A 213 3.23 20.82 -14.45
N PRO A 214 3.28 22.14 -14.70
CA PRO A 214 4.52 22.91 -14.66
C PRO A 214 5.00 23.13 -13.22
N LEU A 215 5.79 22.20 -12.69
CA LEU A 215 6.23 22.18 -11.29
C LEU A 215 6.86 23.50 -10.81
N GLU A 216 7.57 24.25 -11.67
CA GLU A 216 8.14 25.56 -11.32
C GLU A 216 7.11 26.59 -10.85
N LYS A 217 5.85 26.45 -11.29
CA LYS A 217 4.74 27.33 -10.91
C LYS A 217 3.92 26.79 -9.73
N ILE A 218 4.15 25.53 -9.37
CA ILE A 218 3.31 24.78 -8.42
C ILE A 218 4.03 24.59 -7.09
N LEU A 219 5.29 24.18 -7.12
CA LEU A 219 6.03 23.87 -5.89
C LEU A 219 6.17 25.12 -5.01
N GLN A 220 5.76 24.98 -3.75
CA GLN A 220 5.81 26.04 -2.75
C GLN A 220 7.06 25.96 -1.88
N VAL A 221 7.63 24.77 -1.68
CA VAL A 221 8.77 24.56 -0.76
C VAL A 221 9.97 23.92 -1.44
N CYS A 222 9.75 22.91 -2.26
CA CYS A 222 10.82 22.10 -2.82
C CYS A 222 11.46 22.79 -4.04
N SER A 223 12.79 22.70 -4.11
CA SER A 223 13.52 22.96 -5.35
C SER A 223 13.23 21.83 -6.33
N LEU A 224 13.15 22.16 -7.63
CA LEU A 224 13.13 21.12 -8.66
C LEU A 224 14.35 20.21 -8.55
N PRO A 225 14.21 18.87 -8.75
CA PRO A 225 15.34 17.96 -8.77
C PRO A 225 16.45 18.40 -9.75
N GLU A 226 16.09 18.94 -10.92
CA GLU A 226 17.04 19.42 -11.92
C GLU A 226 17.88 20.60 -11.40
N LYS A 227 17.25 21.48 -10.59
CA LYS A 227 17.87 22.69 -10.00
C LYS A 227 18.49 22.45 -8.63
N ALA A 228 18.25 21.30 -8.00
CA ALA A 228 18.85 20.93 -6.71
C ALA A 228 20.39 20.81 -6.81
N PRO A 229 21.13 20.87 -5.68
CA PRO A 229 22.60 20.79 -5.69
C PRO A 229 23.16 19.57 -6.42
N ASN A 230 24.28 19.75 -7.14
CA ASN A 230 25.01 18.65 -7.80
C ASN A 230 25.91 17.84 -6.86
N LYS A 231 25.96 18.19 -5.56
CA LYS A 231 26.68 17.43 -4.54
C LYS A 231 25.67 16.78 -3.59
N PRO A 232 25.77 15.47 -3.33
CA PRO A 232 24.91 14.82 -2.34
C PRO A 232 25.19 15.40 -0.94
N GLU A 233 24.15 15.45 -0.12
CA GLU A 233 24.25 15.84 1.29
C GLU A 233 23.94 14.61 2.15
N PHE A 234 24.82 14.30 3.11
CA PHE A 234 24.61 13.20 4.05
C PHE A 234 24.11 13.77 5.37
N ILE A 235 23.00 13.23 5.84
CA ILE A 235 22.46 13.54 7.16
C ILE A 235 22.38 12.28 8.00
N THR A 236 22.39 12.46 9.31
CA THR A 236 22.22 11.37 10.28
C THR A 236 21.01 11.64 11.15
N LEU A 237 20.08 10.70 11.22
CA LEU A 237 18.96 10.70 12.15
C LEU A 237 19.17 9.64 13.23
N GLU A 238 18.89 9.99 14.48
CA GLU A 238 18.85 9.02 15.57
C GLU A 238 17.40 8.86 16.03
N PHE A 239 16.99 7.60 16.18
CA PHE A 239 15.66 7.20 16.60
C PHE A 239 15.70 6.60 18.00
N VAL A 240 14.68 6.89 18.79
CA VAL A 240 14.39 6.22 20.06
C VAL A 240 12.93 5.78 20.03
N LYS A 241 12.71 4.47 20.16
CA LYS A 241 11.38 3.84 20.13
C LYS A 241 10.51 4.30 18.94
N GLY A 242 11.10 4.35 17.75
CA GLY A 242 10.44 4.74 16.50
C GLY A 242 10.39 6.24 16.23
N ILE A 243 10.77 7.10 17.17
CA ILE A 243 10.68 8.56 17.00
C ILE A 243 12.06 9.17 16.75
N PRO A 244 12.24 10.02 15.72
CA PRO A 244 13.49 10.71 15.49
C PRO A 244 13.70 11.78 16.57
N VAL A 245 14.83 11.72 17.27
CA VAL A 245 15.16 12.62 18.39
C VAL A 245 16.35 13.55 18.09
N SER A 246 17.19 13.18 17.14
CA SER A 246 18.43 13.89 16.81
C SER A 246 18.64 13.98 15.30
N LEU A 247 19.23 15.10 14.86
CA LEU A 247 19.66 15.34 13.49
C LEU A 247 21.11 15.83 13.52
N ASN A 248 22.01 15.10 12.86
CA ASN A 248 23.46 15.36 12.80
C ASN A 248 24.09 15.51 14.18
N GLY A 249 23.72 14.64 15.13
CA GLY A 249 24.25 14.61 16.49
C GLY A 249 23.69 15.68 17.43
N LYS A 250 22.67 16.45 17.00
CA LYS A 250 21.99 17.44 17.84
C LYS A 250 20.53 17.06 18.08
N ASN A 251 20.15 17.06 19.36
CA ASN A 251 18.77 16.79 19.78
C ASN A 251 17.84 17.97 19.48
N TYR A 252 16.61 17.63 19.10
CA TYR A 252 15.54 18.58 18.82
C TYR A 252 14.20 18.06 19.35
N LYS A 253 13.26 18.96 19.61
CA LYS A 253 11.85 18.56 19.67
C LYS A 253 11.42 18.07 18.29
N LEU A 254 10.46 17.15 18.25
CA LEU A 254 10.01 16.56 16.98
C LEU A 254 9.54 17.64 15.99
N ALA A 255 8.81 18.65 16.46
CA ALA A 255 8.35 19.73 15.60
C ALA A 255 9.52 20.51 14.95
N ASP A 256 10.53 20.87 15.74
CA ASP A 256 11.71 21.58 15.25
C ASP A 256 12.54 20.72 14.29
N LEU A 257 12.64 19.42 14.56
CA LEU A 257 13.35 18.47 13.71
C LEU A 257 12.68 18.39 12.33
N ILE A 258 11.35 18.26 12.30
CA ILE A 258 10.54 18.23 11.07
C ILE A 258 10.77 19.51 10.25
N LEU A 259 10.64 20.69 10.86
CA LEU A 259 10.82 21.96 10.17
C LEU A 259 12.24 22.13 9.60
N ARG A 260 13.26 21.61 10.29
CA ARG A 260 14.65 21.61 9.79
C ARG A 260 14.83 20.63 8.63
N LEU A 261 14.29 19.43 8.74
CA LEU A 261 14.33 18.44 7.67
C LEU A 261 13.57 18.92 6.42
N ASN A 262 12.48 19.66 6.59
CA ASN A 262 11.79 20.26 5.44
C ASN A 262 12.73 21.16 4.66
N LYS A 263 13.47 22.06 5.33
CA LYS A 263 14.43 22.95 4.66
C LYS A 263 15.56 22.18 3.95
N ILE A 264 16.10 21.16 4.62
CA ILE A 264 17.20 20.36 4.06
C ILE A 264 16.71 19.52 2.87
N GLY A 265 15.60 18.79 3.03
CA GLY A 265 15.02 17.95 1.98
C GLY A 265 14.53 18.75 0.79
N ALA A 266 13.86 19.88 1.03
CA ALA A 266 13.34 20.77 0.00
C ALA A 266 14.46 21.31 -0.91
N LYS A 267 15.60 21.70 -0.34
CA LYS A 267 16.80 22.11 -1.10
C LYS A 267 17.27 21.04 -2.09
N HIS A 268 17.06 19.77 -1.76
CA HIS A 268 17.42 18.63 -2.62
C HIS A 268 16.26 18.11 -3.47
N GLY A 269 15.08 18.73 -3.42
CA GLY A 269 13.87 18.32 -4.16
C GLY A 269 13.23 17.03 -3.66
N VAL A 270 13.53 16.61 -2.43
CA VAL A 270 13.04 15.35 -1.85
C VAL A 270 11.56 15.45 -1.50
N GLY A 271 10.82 14.36 -1.73
CA GLY A 271 9.42 14.24 -1.32
C GLY A 271 8.41 14.92 -2.24
N ILE A 272 8.79 15.22 -3.49
CA ILE A 272 7.85 15.66 -4.54
C ILE A 272 7.15 14.42 -5.12
N THR A 273 5.83 14.39 -5.08
CA THR A 273 5.02 13.27 -5.61
C THR A 273 3.88 13.77 -6.49
N HIS A 274 3.75 13.22 -7.71
CA HIS A 274 2.50 13.24 -8.45
C HIS A 274 1.66 12.04 -8.04
N HIS A 275 0.45 12.26 -7.54
CA HIS A 275 -0.36 11.16 -7.01
C HIS A 275 -1.77 11.23 -7.58
N LEU A 276 -2.29 10.08 -8.01
CA LEU A 276 -3.68 9.88 -8.38
C LEU A 276 -4.30 9.01 -7.31
N GLU A 277 -5.24 9.56 -6.54
CA GLU A 277 -5.82 8.91 -5.36
C GLU A 277 -7.31 8.65 -5.50
N ASP A 278 -7.78 7.64 -4.78
CA ASP A 278 -9.20 7.35 -4.57
C ASP A 278 -9.72 8.10 -3.33
N ARG A 279 -10.57 9.11 -3.55
CA ARG A 279 -11.25 9.82 -2.46
C ARG A 279 -12.35 8.96 -1.83
N ILE A 280 -12.64 9.24 -0.56
CA ILE A 280 -13.70 8.56 0.22
C ILE A 280 -15.05 8.68 -0.49
N VAL A 281 -15.29 9.82 -1.13
CA VAL A 281 -16.52 10.11 -1.88
C VAL A 281 -16.62 9.42 -3.25
N GLY A 282 -15.68 8.52 -3.56
CA GLY A 282 -15.69 7.70 -4.79
C GLY A 282 -15.09 8.37 -6.03
N LEU A 283 -14.46 9.54 -5.88
CA LEU A 283 -13.82 10.28 -6.98
C LEU A 283 -12.34 9.95 -7.06
N LYS A 284 -11.81 9.81 -8.28
CA LYS A 284 -10.36 9.86 -8.53
C LYS A 284 -9.93 11.31 -8.67
N VAL A 285 -8.86 11.69 -7.97
CA VAL A 285 -8.31 13.04 -8.05
C VAL A 285 -6.79 12.98 -8.13
N ARG A 286 -6.20 13.91 -8.88
CA ARG A 286 -4.75 14.05 -9.01
C ARG A 286 -4.28 15.25 -8.21
N GLY A 287 -3.19 15.07 -7.47
CA GLY A 287 -2.51 16.13 -6.72
C GLY A 287 -1.00 16.11 -6.93
N VAL A 288 -0.36 17.23 -6.60
CA VAL A 288 1.09 17.35 -6.44
C VAL A 288 1.38 17.57 -4.96
N TYR A 289 2.27 16.78 -4.39
CA TYR A 289 2.56 16.78 -2.95
C TYR A 289 4.03 17.08 -2.73
N GLU A 290 4.32 17.86 -1.69
CA GLU A 290 5.67 18.18 -1.23
C GLU A 290 5.77 17.80 0.25
N ALA A 291 6.45 16.69 0.56
CA ALA A 291 6.59 16.20 1.94
C ALA A 291 8.05 15.85 2.29
N PRO A 292 8.98 16.83 2.27
CA PRO A 292 10.41 16.57 2.37
C PRO A 292 10.81 15.89 3.69
N ALA A 293 10.36 16.39 4.85
CA ALA A 293 10.65 15.74 6.13
C ALA A 293 9.95 14.37 6.24
N ALA A 294 8.72 14.24 5.76
CA ALA A 294 7.98 12.99 5.81
C ALA A 294 8.68 11.87 5.04
N GLU A 295 9.07 12.12 3.78
CA GLU A 295 9.81 11.16 2.94
C GLU A 295 11.12 10.73 3.63
N ILE A 296 11.89 11.69 4.17
CA ILE A 296 13.16 11.41 4.85
C ILE A 296 12.94 10.56 6.11
N ILE A 297 12.03 10.98 6.99
CA ILE A 297 11.79 10.31 8.27
C ILE A 297 11.21 8.91 8.04
N ILE A 298 10.21 8.77 7.18
CA ILE A 298 9.55 7.47 6.94
C ILE A 298 10.53 6.51 6.25
N THR A 299 11.32 6.97 5.29
CA THR A 299 12.34 6.13 4.65
C THR A 299 13.39 5.65 5.66
N ALA A 300 13.85 6.54 6.55
CA ALA A 300 14.80 6.18 7.59
C ALA A 300 14.20 5.22 8.62
N HIS A 301 12.98 5.49 9.08
CA HIS A 301 12.24 4.71 10.05
C HIS A 301 11.98 3.28 9.54
N TRP A 302 11.41 3.14 8.33
CA TRP A 302 11.10 1.85 7.73
C TRP A 302 12.33 0.95 7.58
N ASN A 303 13.47 1.51 7.15
CA ASN A 303 14.71 0.75 7.02
C ASN A 303 15.27 0.31 8.38
N LEU A 304 15.18 1.15 9.41
CA LEU A 304 15.61 0.79 10.76
C LEU A 304 14.68 -0.26 11.39
N GLU A 305 13.36 -0.10 11.24
CA GLU A 305 12.35 -1.05 11.71
C GLU A 305 12.56 -2.44 11.10
N LYS A 306 12.83 -2.50 9.80
CA LYS A 306 13.16 -3.73 9.08
C LYS A 306 14.40 -4.41 9.65
N TYR A 307 15.41 -3.63 10.03
CA TYR A 307 16.70 -4.15 10.52
C TYR A 307 16.59 -4.80 11.92
N VAL A 308 15.67 -4.33 12.76
CA VAL A 308 15.45 -4.85 14.13
C VAL A 308 14.33 -5.89 14.21
N SER A 309 13.71 -6.25 13.09
CA SER A 309 12.50 -7.08 13.07
C SER A 309 12.67 -8.38 12.31
N THR A 310 12.04 -9.44 12.83
CA THR A 310 11.99 -10.73 12.16
C THR A 310 11.22 -10.62 10.85
N ARG A 311 11.39 -11.62 9.98
CA ARG A 311 10.65 -11.69 8.70
C ARG A 311 9.13 -11.61 8.89
N ALA A 312 8.58 -12.37 9.85
CA ALA A 312 7.13 -12.41 10.07
C ALA A 312 6.59 -11.07 10.63
N GLU A 313 7.35 -10.39 11.49
CA GLU A 313 6.98 -9.05 11.97
C GLU A 313 6.95 -8.06 10.82
N ASN A 314 7.97 -8.06 9.94
CA ASN A 314 8.01 -7.17 8.77
C ASN A 314 6.83 -7.42 7.82
N GLU A 315 6.54 -8.68 7.49
CA GLU A 315 5.42 -9.05 6.60
C GLU A 315 4.06 -8.65 7.20
N PHE A 316 3.84 -8.85 8.51
CA PHE A 316 2.56 -8.49 9.14
C PHE A 316 2.44 -6.98 9.38
N LYS A 317 3.54 -6.30 9.71
CA LYS A 317 3.58 -4.85 9.95
C LYS A 317 3.19 -4.05 8.71
N GLU A 318 3.53 -4.51 7.50
CA GLU A 318 3.08 -3.87 6.25
C GLU A 318 1.54 -3.83 6.13
N ILE A 319 0.84 -4.91 6.49
CA ILE A 319 -0.63 -4.98 6.48
C ILE A 319 -1.22 -3.99 7.51
N VAL A 320 -0.61 -3.93 8.69
CA VAL A 320 -1.03 -3.03 9.77
C VAL A 320 -0.83 -1.56 9.38
N ASP A 321 0.32 -1.23 8.80
CA ASP A 321 0.67 0.12 8.35
C ASP A 321 -0.27 0.61 7.25
N GLU A 322 -0.58 -0.25 6.26
CA GLU A 322 -1.55 0.05 5.19
C GLU A 322 -2.94 0.32 5.78
N ARG A 323 -3.39 -0.52 6.72
CA ARG A 323 -4.70 -0.34 7.35
C ARG A 323 -4.74 0.94 8.19
N TRP A 324 -3.68 1.24 8.95
CA TRP A 324 -3.56 2.47 9.72
C TRP A 324 -3.62 3.70 8.81
N GLY A 325 -2.87 3.68 7.71
CA GLY A 325 -2.85 4.74 6.70
C GLY A 325 -4.24 5.00 6.11
N TYR A 326 -4.99 3.94 5.80
CA TYR A 326 -6.38 4.06 5.36
C TYR A 326 -7.30 4.66 6.41
N LEU A 327 -7.25 4.21 7.68
CA LEU A 327 -8.12 4.75 8.72
C LEU A 327 -7.86 6.27 8.91
N CYS A 328 -6.60 6.69 8.86
CA CYS A 328 -6.23 8.10 8.91
C CYS A 328 -6.77 8.87 7.68
N TYR A 329 -6.54 8.36 6.46
CA TYR A 329 -7.04 8.98 5.22
C TYR A 329 -8.57 9.09 5.22
N GLY A 330 -9.24 8.01 5.65
CA GLY A 330 -10.66 7.73 5.61
C GLY A 330 -11.51 8.42 6.69
N ALA A 331 -10.95 9.40 7.41
CA ALA A 331 -11.63 10.13 8.50
C ALA A 331 -12.01 9.27 9.72
N LEU A 332 -11.32 8.15 9.94
CA LEU A 332 -11.59 7.19 11.02
C LEU A 332 -10.59 7.29 12.17
N TRP A 333 -10.14 8.50 12.50
CA TRP A 333 -9.12 8.73 13.54
C TRP A 333 -9.58 8.30 14.94
N TYR A 334 -10.88 8.44 15.24
CA TYR A 334 -11.50 8.04 16.51
C TYR A 334 -12.23 6.70 16.43
N GLU A 335 -12.03 5.95 15.34
CA GLU A 335 -12.58 4.60 15.22
C GLU A 335 -11.75 3.64 16.13
N PRO A 336 -12.38 2.73 16.90
CA PRO A 336 -11.68 1.90 17.88
C PRO A 336 -10.49 1.09 17.34
N LEU A 337 -10.55 0.56 16.12
CA LEU A 337 -9.43 -0.16 15.50
C LEU A 337 -8.19 0.73 15.38
N MET A 338 -8.32 2.05 15.21
CA MET A 338 -7.18 2.96 15.22
C MET A 338 -6.38 2.83 16.53
N ALA A 339 -7.04 2.71 17.68
CA ALA A 339 -6.36 2.53 18.97
C ALA A 339 -5.70 1.15 19.09
N ASP A 340 -6.38 0.10 18.63
CA ASP A 340 -5.85 -1.27 18.63
C ASP A 340 -4.59 -1.39 17.76
N LEU A 341 -4.61 -0.79 16.57
CA LEU A 341 -3.44 -0.75 15.67
C LEU A 341 -2.31 0.07 16.29
N ASN A 342 -2.60 1.23 16.90
CA ASN A 342 -1.59 2.02 17.60
C ASN A 342 -0.90 1.22 18.71
N ALA A 343 -1.65 0.41 19.48
CA ALA A 343 -1.06 -0.43 20.54
C ALA A 343 -0.09 -1.48 19.98
N TYR A 344 -0.45 -2.14 18.87
CA TYR A 344 0.47 -3.06 18.18
C TYR A 344 1.70 -2.33 17.62
N ILE A 345 1.49 -1.20 16.93
CA ILE A 345 2.54 -0.40 16.31
C ILE A 345 3.53 0.12 17.36
N ASP A 346 3.03 0.63 18.49
CA ASP A 346 3.86 1.07 19.61
C ASP A 346 4.71 -0.07 20.16
N LYS A 347 4.16 -1.28 20.25
CA LYS A 347 4.89 -2.47 20.72
C LYS A 347 6.04 -2.85 19.78
N VAL A 348 5.79 -2.88 18.47
CA VAL A 348 6.84 -3.11 17.46
C VAL A 348 7.93 -2.04 17.53
N ASN A 349 7.53 -0.80 17.80
CA ASN A 349 8.43 0.35 17.82
C ASN A 349 9.35 0.41 19.05
N GLU A 350 9.09 -0.33 20.14
CA GLU A 350 9.95 -0.35 21.34
C GLU A 350 11.43 -0.66 21.01
N LYS A 351 11.68 -1.50 20.01
CA LYS A 351 13.01 -1.92 19.56
C LYS A 351 13.61 -1.02 18.47
N VAL A 352 12.84 -0.12 17.88
CA VAL A 352 13.27 0.77 16.78
C VAL A 352 14.08 1.94 17.36
N THR A 353 15.30 1.65 17.78
CA THR A 353 16.25 2.61 18.36
C THR A 353 17.58 2.45 17.66
N GLY A 354 18.16 3.54 17.17
CA GLY A 354 19.39 3.46 16.37
C GLY A 354 19.67 4.69 15.54
N ARG A 355 20.74 4.63 14.78
CA ARG A 355 21.27 5.70 13.94
C ARG A 355 21.12 5.31 12.47
N VAL A 356 20.61 6.24 11.67
CA VAL A 356 20.37 6.07 10.24
C VAL A 356 21.09 7.19 9.48
N VAL A 357 21.93 6.82 8.52
CA VAL A 357 22.58 7.78 7.61
C VAL A 357 21.83 7.80 6.29
N ILE A 358 21.38 9.00 5.89
CA ILE A 358 20.59 9.24 4.69
C ILE A 358 21.38 10.14 3.75
N LYS A 359 21.48 9.72 2.50
CA LYS A 359 22.02 10.51 1.39
C LYS A 359 20.86 11.20 0.68
N LEU A 360 20.92 12.53 0.62
CA LEU A 360 19.96 13.37 -0.10
C LEU A 360 20.59 13.83 -1.41
N TYR A 361 19.94 13.53 -2.53
CA TYR A 361 20.45 13.91 -3.84
C TYR A 361 19.34 13.94 -4.88
N LYS A 362 19.14 15.10 -5.51
CA LYS A 362 18.33 15.27 -6.74
C LYS A 362 16.97 14.53 -6.67
N GLY A 363 16.18 14.83 -5.64
CA GLY A 363 14.86 14.26 -5.41
C GLY A 363 14.82 12.97 -4.59
N THR A 364 15.98 12.38 -4.29
CA THR A 364 16.08 11.08 -3.61
C THR A 364 16.54 11.23 -2.17
N ALA A 365 15.89 10.51 -1.26
CA ALA A 365 16.41 10.19 0.07
C ALA A 365 16.74 8.70 0.12
N GLU A 366 18.03 8.37 0.27
CA GLU A 366 18.54 7.00 0.23
C GLU A 366 19.18 6.67 1.58
N VAL A 367 18.72 5.62 2.26
CA VAL A 367 19.38 5.11 3.47
C VAL A 367 20.63 4.33 3.06
N VAL A 368 21.80 4.81 3.49
CA VAL A 368 23.11 4.25 3.08
C VAL A 368 23.84 3.54 4.21
N ALA A 369 23.48 3.82 5.46
CA ALA A 369 24.01 3.10 6.61
C ALA A 369 23.00 3.09 7.78
N LEU A 370 23.05 2.01 8.55
CA LEU A 370 22.20 1.77 9.72
C LEU A 370 23.08 1.24 10.84
N GLU A 371 22.79 1.65 12.07
CA GLU A 371 23.39 1.10 13.28
C GLU A 371 22.33 1.05 14.38
N THR A 372 22.27 -0.04 15.12
CA THR A 372 21.32 -0.20 16.22
C THR A 372 21.88 -1.12 17.29
N PRO A 373 21.65 -0.81 18.58
CA PRO A 373 21.93 -1.74 19.67
C PRO A 373 20.98 -2.95 19.69
N ASN A 374 19.86 -2.89 18.98
CA ASN A 374 18.80 -3.91 19.00
C ASN A 374 18.81 -4.81 17.76
N THR A 375 19.97 -4.97 17.13
CA THR A 375 20.08 -5.72 15.87
C THR A 375 19.83 -7.21 16.10
N ILE A 376 19.07 -7.82 15.19
CA ILE A 376 18.94 -9.28 15.10
C ILE A 376 19.85 -9.86 13.99
N PHE A 377 20.61 -9.01 13.32
CA PHE A 377 21.59 -9.40 12.31
C PHE A 377 22.89 -9.84 13.00
N ASP A 378 23.35 -11.04 12.66
CA ASP A 378 24.66 -11.55 13.04
C ASP A 378 25.52 -11.70 11.79
N GLU A 379 26.58 -10.88 11.70
CA GLU A 379 27.52 -10.89 10.58
C GLU A 379 28.15 -12.28 10.36
N LYS A 380 28.42 -13.03 11.44
CA LYS A 380 29.03 -14.37 11.34
C LYS A 380 28.10 -15.39 10.70
N LEU A 381 26.78 -15.20 10.81
CA LEU A 381 25.78 -16.05 10.16
C LEU A 381 25.56 -15.68 8.68
N ALA A 382 25.78 -14.42 8.30
CA ALA A 382 25.51 -13.92 6.96
C ALA A 382 26.74 -13.88 6.03
N THR A 383 27.95 -13.84 6.58
CA THR A 383 29.18 -13.68 5.81
C THR A 383 29.45 -14.84 4.83
N PHE A 384 30.05 -14.51 3.68
CA PHE A 384 30.60 -15.50 2.74
C PHE A 384 31.98 -16.01 3.15
N MET A 385 32.62 -15.37 4.14
CA MET A 385 33.89 -15.84 4.67
C MET A 385 33.69 -17.14 5.47
N ALA A 386 34.77 -17.91 5.64
CA ALA A 386 34.72 -19.16 6.39
C ALA A 386 34.20 -18.92 7.82
N SER A 387 33.02 -19.45 8.10
CA SER A 387 32.34 -19.34 9.39
C SER A 387 31.65 -20.65 9.70
N THR A 388 31.76 -21.11 10.94
CA THR A 388 31.03 -22.28 11.46
C THR A 388 29.74 -21.90 12.16
N ALA A 389 29.37 -20.61 12.18
CA ALA A 389 28.18 -20.14 12.89
C ALA A 389 26.89 -20.67 12.27
N PHE A 390 26.84 -20.85 10.94
CA PHE A 390 25.69 -21.42 10.23
C PHE A 390 25.95 -22.88 9.83
N ASN A 391 25.16 -23.82 10.36
CA ASN A 391 25.26 -25.23 9.99
C ASN A 391 24.65 -25.52 8.62
N GLN A 392 25.47 -25.41 7.56
CA GLN A 392 25.04 -25.63 6.18
C GLN A 392 24.50 -27.06 5.91
N ASN A 393 24.84 -28.04 6.75
CA ASN A 393 24.34 -29.42 6.59
C ASN A 393 22.82 -29.54 6.80
N ALA A 394 22.20 -28.59 7.50
CA ALA A 394 20.75 -28.57 7.72
C ALA A 394 19.96 -28.19 6.45
N SER A 395 20.59 -27.49 5.50
CA SER A 395 19.90 -26.89 4.35
C SER A 395 19.22 -27.92 3.43
N PRO A 396 19.84 -29.05 3.03
CA PRO A 396 19.16 -30.03 2.17
C PRO A 396 17.89 -30.61 2.81
N GLY A 397 17.94 -30.95 4.10
CA GLY A 397 16.77 -31.46 4.83
C GLY A 397 15.66 -30.42 4.99
N PHE A 398 16.02 -29.17 5.28
CA PHE A 398 15.06 -28.06 5.29
C PHE A 398 14.39 -27.90 3.92
N ILE A 399 15.16 -27.88 2.83
CA ILE A 399 14.65 -27.71 1.46
C ILE A 399 13.71 -28.87 1.09
N GLU A 400 14.07 -30.11 1.43
CA GLU A 400 13.24 -31.28 1.14
C GLU A 400 11.83 -31.15 1.72
N ILE A 401 11.73 -30.72 2.99
CA ILE A 401 10.45 -30.55 3.69
C ILE A 401 9.74 -29.26 3.27
N TYR A 402 10.44 -28.12 3.23
CA TYR A 402 9.84 -26.82 2.90
C TYR A 402 9.23 -26.79 1.49
N THR A 403 9.88 -27.46 0.53
CA THR A 403 9.40 -27.55 -0.86
C THR A 403 8.37 -28.63 -1.08
N LEU A 404 8.09 -29.49 -0.10
CA LEU A 404 7.18 -30.63 -0.25
C LEU A 404 5.80 -30.19 -0.75
N GLN A 405 5.20 -29.16 -0.15
CA GLN A 405 3.92 -28.62 -0.57
C GLN A 405 3.91 -28.17 -2.05
N MET A 406 4.97 -27.53 -2.52
CA MET A 406 5.10 -27.10 -3.91
C MET A 406 5.26 -28.30 -4.84
N ARG A 407 6.03 -29.32 -4.42
CA ARG A 407 6.20 -30.57 -5.15
C ARG A 407 4.89 -31.35 -5.28
N LEU A 408 4.09 -31.40 -4.20
CA LEU A 408 2.76 -32.03 -4.20
C LEU A 408 1.78 -31.26 -5.10
N ALA A 409 1.79 -29.93 -5.05
CA ALA A 409 0.96 -29.11 -5.95
C ALA A 409 1.30 -29.36 -7.43
N GLN A 410 2.58 -29.57 -7.76
CA GLN A 410 3.02 -29.94 -9.11
C GLN A 410 2.76 -31.41 -9.48
N GLN A 411 2.55 -32.30 -8.51
CA GLN A 411 2.11 -33.68 -8.77
C GLN A 411 0.69 -33.77 -9.36
N ALA A 412 -0.02 -32.65 -9.53
CA ALA A 412 -1.20 -32.58 -10.39
C ALA A 412 -0.88 -32.80 -11.89
N GLU A 413 0.40 -32.79 -12.31
CA GLU A 413 0.82 -33.28 -13.64
C GLU A 413 0.56 -34.80 -13.75
N LYS A 414 -0.44 -35.20 -14.54
CA LYS A 414 -0.69 -36.62 -14.80
C LYS A 414 0.50 -37.24 -15.52
N THR A 415 0.89 -38.43 -15.11
CA THR A 415 2.08 -39.15 -15.58
C THR A 415 1.69 -40.51 -16.13
N ALA A 416 2.29 -40.89 -17.26
CA ALA A 416 2.07 -42.22 -17.82
C ALA A 416 3.38 -42.89 -18.20
N LEU A 417 3.54 -44.16 -17.80
CA LEU A 417 4.64 -45.01 -18.22
C LEU A 417 4.22 -45.88 -19.41
N LEU A 418 4.99 -45.80 -20.50
CA LEU A 418 4.81 -46.59 -21.72
C LEU A 418 5.98 -47.58 -21.88
N SER A 419 5.69 -48.87 -21.70
CA SER A 419 6.63 -49.98 -21.88
C SER A 419 6.04 -50.98 -22.86
N ILE A 420 6.33 -50.79 -24.15
CA ILE A 420 5.70 -51.55 -25.23
C ILE A 420 6.75 -52.44 -25.91
N GLY A 421 6.50 -53.75 -25.91
CA GLY A 421 7.43 -54.77 -26.40
C GLY A 421 7.60 -54.77 -27.92
N GLU A 422 6.55 -55.19 -28.64
CA GLU A 422 6.58 -55.43 -30.09
C GLU A 422 6.39 -54.14 -30.91
N ILE A 423 6.94 -54.11 -32.13
CA ILE A 423 6.79 -52.97 -33.05
C ILE A 423 5.32 -52.82 -33.49
N ALA A 424 4.60 -53.93 -33.66
CA ALA A 424 3.17 -53.89 -34.02
C ALA A 424 2.33 -53.17 -32.96
N ASP A 425 2.55 -53.48 -31.67
CA ASP A 425 1.87 -52.82 -30.56
C ASP A 425 2.25 -51.35 -30.42
N LYS A 426 3.52 -51.00 -30.70
CA LYS A 426 3.98 -49.60 -30.71
C LYS A 426 3.27 -48.78 -31.78
N LYS A 427 3.09 -49.34 -32.98
CA LYS A 427 2.32 -48.70 -34.06
C LYS A 427 0.86 -48.55 -33.67
N ARG A 428 0.25 -49.59 -33.09
CA ARG A 428 -1.16 -49.55 -32.64
C ARG A 428 -1.41 -48.51 -31.55
N LEU A 429 -0.54 -48.42 -30.56
CA LEU A 429 -0.68 -47.48 -29.43
C LEU A 429 -0.16 -46.06 -29.74
N LEU A 430 0.37 -45.80 -30.93
CA LEU A 430 0.87 -44.48 -31.30
C LEU A 430 -0.21 -43.38 -31.19
N PRO A 431 -1.45 -43.57 -31.71
CA PRO A 431 -2.53 -42.60 -31.52
C PRO A 431 -2.89 -42.38 -30.05
N ALA A 432 -2.84 -43.43 -29.22
CA ALA A 432 -3.07 -43.33 -27.79
C ALA A 432 -1.97 -42.50 -27.09
N ALA A 433 -0.71 -42.69 -27.44
CA ALA A 433 0.39 -41.87 -26.92
C ALA A 433 0.25 -40.38 -27.31
N GLN A 434 -0.19 -40.09 -28.53
CA GLN A 434 -0.49 -38.71 -28.97
C GLN A 434 -1.64 -38.10 -28.16
N LYS A 435 -2.71 -38.87 -27.91
CA LYS A 435 -3.85 -38.44 -27.09
C LYS A 435 -3.47 -38.21 -25.63
N LEU A 436 -2.61 -39.06 -25.05
CA LEU A 436 -2.08 -38.82 -23.70
C LEU A 436 -1.25 -37.54 -23.65
N ALA A 437 -0.38 -37.29 -24.64
CA ALA A 437 0.40 -36.06 -24.72
C ALA A 437 -0.51 -34.82 -24.86
N SER A 438 -1.57 -34.87 -25.66
CA SER A 438 -2.52 -33.76 -25.80
C SER A 438 -3.39 -33.55 -24.55
N LEU A 439 -3.67 -34.63 -23.80
CA LEU A 439 -4.28 -34.56 -22.46
C LEU A 439 -3.37 -33.94 -21.39
N LYS A 440 -2.12 -33.61 -21.76
CA LYS A 440 -1.03 -33.09 -20.90
C LYS A 440 -0.46 -34.13 -19.93
N TYR A 441 -0.51 -35.42 -20.29
CA TYR A 441 0.26 -36.42 -19.56
C TYR A 441 1.75 -36.26 -19.84
N LYS A 442 2.56 -36.29 -18.78
CA LYS A 442 4.01 -36.44 -18.88
C LYS A 442 4.35 -37.90 -19.13
N LEU A 443 4.85 -38.17 -20.33
CA LEU A 443 5.11 -39.54 -20.78
C LEU A 443 6.52 -39.97 -20.39
N TYR A 444 6.62 -41.11 -19.74
CA TYR A 444 7.85 -41.82 -19.46
C TYR A 444 7.88 -43.09 -20.28
N ALA A 445 9.02 -43.45 -20.84
CA ALA A 445 9.12 -44.62 -21.70
C ALA A 445 10.41 -45.40 -21.48
N THR A 446 10.31 -46.73 -21.56
CA THR A 446 11.49 -47.61 -21.61
C THR A 446 12.24 -47.40 -22.92
N GLU A 447 13.54 -47.65 -22.96
CA GLU A 447 14.46 -47.31 -24.07
C GLU A 447 13.88 -47.53 -25.48
N GLY A 448 13.49 -48.76 -25.82
CA GLY A 448 12.95 -49.06 -27.14
C GLY A 448 11.59 -48.39 -27.45
N THR A 449 10.84 -47.98 -26.44
CA THR A 449 9.59 -47.20 -26.59
C THR A 449 9.91 -45.71 -26.69
N HIS A 450 10.88 -45.22 -25.91
CA HIS A 450 11.34 -43.84 -25.91
C HIS A 450 11.78 -43.38 -27.31
N PHE A 451 12.68 -44.13 -27.93
CA PHE A 451 13.17 -43.81 -29.27
C PHE A 451 12.08 -43.90 -30.34
N PHE A 452 11.14 -44.84 -30.21
CA PHE A 452 10.01 -44.95 -31.12
C PHE A 452 9.09 -43.72 -31.03
N LEU A 453 8.71 -43.31 -29.82
CA LEU A 453 7.86 -42.14 -29.59
C LEU A 453 8.54 -40.85 -30.04
N LYS A 454 9.84 -40.70 -29.73
CA LYS A 454 10.66 -39.55 -30.15
C LYS A 454 10.74 -39.44 -31.67
N LYS A 455 10.94 -40.55 -32.39
CA LYS A 455 10.95 -40.58 -33.86
C LYS A 455 9.62 -40.15 -34.48
N ASN A 456 8.50 -40.36 -33.78
CA ASN A 456 7.17 -39.94 -34.21
C ASN A 456 6.74 -38.58 -33.61
N GLY A 457 7.68 -37.78 -33.11
CA GLY A 457 7.42 -36.41 -32.65
C GLY A 457 6.70 -36.28 -31.30
N ILE A 458 6.66 -37.33 -30.47
CA ILE A 458 5.99 -37.31 -29.16
C ILE A 458 7.03 -37.08 -28.05
N PRO A 459 7.02 -35.92 -27.36
CA PRO A 459 7.91 -35.66 -26.23
C PRO A 459 7.69 -36.67 -25.10
N ASN A 460 8.77 -37.29 -24.64
CA ASN A 460 8.72 -38.27 -23.56
C ASN A 460 10.10 -38.41 -22.88
N ILE A 461 10.13 -38.91 -21.66
CA ILE A 461 11.31 -39.04 -20.82
C ILE A 461 11.78 -40.50 -20.80
N LEU A 462 13.06 -40.73 -21.07
CA LEU A 462 13.67 -42.06 -20.97
C LEU A 462 13.72 -42.50 -19.51
N VAL A 463 13.26 -43.72 -19.22
CA VAL A 463 13.44 -44.38 -17.92
C VAL A 463 14.10 -45.72 -18.12
N TYR A 464 15.20 -45.94 -17.40
CA TYR A 464 15.96 -47.18 -17.44
C TYR A 464 15.24 -48.26 -16.64
N LYS A 465 15.22 -49.49 -17.16
CA LYS A 465 14.68 -50.64 -16.45
C LYS A 465 15.51 -50.94 -15.22
N ILE A 466 14.94 -51.72 -14.30
CA ILE A 466 15.52 -52.03 -12.98
C ILE A 466 16.92 -52.66 -13.09
N GLN A 467 17.17 -53.42 -14.15
CA GLN A 467 18.44 -54.11 -14.40
C GLN A 467 19.47 -53.23 -15.15
N GLU A 468 19.06 -52.08 -15.68
CA GLU A 468 19.90 -51.17 -16.46
C GLU A 468 20.56 -50.13 -15.53
N LYS A 469 21.87 -49.89 -15.72
CA LYS A 469 22.60 -48.85 -14.99
C LYS A 469 22.30 -47.48 -15.62
N GLY A 470 21.32 -46.75 -15.07
CA GLY A 470 20.99 -45.39 -15.49
C GLY A 470 19.94 -44.72 -14.60
N LYS A 471 19.91 -43.38 -14.57
CA LYS A 471 18.89 -42.56 -13.90
C LYS A 471 18.15 -41.68 -14.93
N PRO A 472 16.83 -41.46 -14.76
CA PRO A 472 15.97 -41.99 -13.70
C PRO A 472 15.71 -43.50 -13.86
N ASN A 473 15.65 -44.23 -12.74
CA ASN A 473 15.44 -45.68 -12.70
C ASN A 473 13.99 -46.01 -12.38
N LEU A 474 13.45 -47.03 -13.06
CA LEU A 474 12.05 -47.42 -12.93
C LEU A 474 11.66 -47.89 -11.51
N ALA A 475 12.55 -48.57 -10.79
CA ALA A 475 12.27 -49.03 -9.43
C ALA A 475 12.05 -47.84 -8.47
N GLU A 476 12.90 -46.82 -8.60
CA GLU A 476 12.82 -45.60 -7.79
C GLU A 476 11.53 -44.82 -8.11
N GLN A 477 11.22 -44.62 -9.40
CA GLN A 477 10.01 -43.90 -9.81
C GLN A 477 8.72 -44.63 -9.40
N LEU A 478 8.69 -45.96 -9.49
CA LEU A 478 7.55 -46.78 -9.03
C LEU A 478 7.40 -46.72 -7.51
N SER A 479 8.49 -46.79 -6.74
CA SER A 479 8.45 -46.70 -5.27
C SER A 479 7.99 -45.34 -4.75
N GLN A 480 8.24 -44.27 -5.52
CA GLN A 480 7.78 -42.91 -5.23
C GLN A 480 6.36 -42.63 -5.74
N ASN A 481 5.64 -43.67 -6.21
CA ASN A 481 4.29 -43.60 -6.76
C ASN A 481 4.11 -42.52 -7.85
N ARG A 482 5.07 -42.43 -8.79
CA ARG A 482 5.14 -41.35 -9.78
C ARG A 482 4.38 -41.59 -11.08
N PHE A 483 3.52 -42.59 -11.15
CA PHE A 483 2.76 -42.92 -12.36
C PHE A 483 1.27 -43.03 -12.06
N ASP A 484 0.44 -42.30 -12.79
CA ASP A 484 -1.02 -42.40 -12.73
C ASP A 484 -1.55 -43.52 -13.65
N LEU A 485 -0.82 -43.80 -14.74
CA LEU A 485 -1.15 -44.82 -15.73
C LEU A 485 0.11 -45.58 -16.18
N ILE A 486 0.03 -46.89 -16.24
CA ILE A 486 1.09 -47.74 -16.78
C ILE A 486 0.53 -48.59 -17.93
N ILE A 487 1.04 -48.39 -19.14
CA ILE A 487 0.78 -49.25 -20.29
C ILE A 487 2.03 -50.12 -20.51
N ASN A 488 1.93 -51.39 -20.10
CA ASN A 488 3.03 -52.35 -20.14
C ASN A 488 2.66 -53.58 -20.98
N ILE A 489 2.98 -53.55 -22.27
CA ILE A 489 2.67 -54.62 -23.24
C ILE A 489 3.88 -55.56 -23.39
N PRO A 490 3.79 -56.84 -22.98
CA PRO A 490 4.89 -57.79 -23.06
C PRO A 490 5.23 -58.18 -24.52
N LYS A 491 6.46 -58.64 -24.76
CA LYS A 491 6.85 -59.27 -26.04
C LYS A 491 6.24 -60.68 -26.14
N GLY A 492 5.71 -61.04 -27.31
CA GLY A 492 4.87 -62.24 -27.54
C GLY A 492 5.60 -63.59 -27.57
N GLY A 493 6.52 -63.85 -26.63
CA GLY A 493 7.27 -65.11 -26.55
C GLY A 493 7.01 -65.87 -25.24
N HIS A 494 6.40 -67.05 -25.33
CA HIS A 494 6.33 -68.02 -24.23
C HIS A 494 7.71 -68.65 -23.97
N GLY A 495 8.57 -67.97 -23.22
CA GLY A 495 9.82 -68.53 -22.68
C GLY A 495 9.74 -68.69 -21.16
N LYS A 496 9.85 -69.92 -20.66
CA LYS A 496 10.06 -70.21 -19.23
C LYS A 496 11.46 -69.73 -18.82
N LYS A 497 11.54 -69.11 -17.62
CA LYS A 497 12.71 -68.57 -16.90
C LYS A 497 13.13 -67.13 -17.25
N GLU A 498 12.62 -66.18 -16.47
CA GLU A 498 13.34 -65.11 -15.76
C GLU A 498 12.33 -64.11 -15.18
N ILE A 499 12.66 -63.48 -14.06
CA ILE A 499 11.91 -62.31 -13.56
C ILE A 499 12.14 -61.18 -14.57
N THR A 500 11.34 -61.15 -15.64
CA THR A 500 11.44 -60.10 -16.65
C THR A 500 11.13 -58.75 -15.99
N ALA A 501 11.82 -57.68 -16.40
CA ALA A 501 11.53 -56.31 -15.94
C ALA A 501 10.02 -55.97 -16.03
N GLY A 502 9.31 -56.53 -17.01
CA GLY A 502 7.86 -56.42 -17.15
C GLY A 502 7.06 -57.01 -15.98
N LYS A 503 7.50 -58.11 -15.36
CA LYS A 503 6.85 -58.69 -14.16
C LYS A 503 6.94 -57.76 -12.96
N ILE A 504 8.10 -57.15 -12.74
CA ILE A 504 8.32 -56.24 -11.61
C ILE A 504 7.49 -54.95 -11.78
N ILE A 505 7.39 -54.42 -13.01
CA ILE A 505 6.52 -53.28 -13.31
C ILE A 505 5.07 -53.58 -12.92
N ARG A 506 4.55 -54.74 -13.34
CA ARG A 506 3.17 -55.12 -13.04
C ARG A 506 2.94 -55.33 -11.55
N GLN A 507 3.86 -56.01 -10.88
CA GLN A 507 3.79 -56.25 -9.45
C GLN A 507 3.76 -54.92 -8.68
N LYS A 508 4.69 -54.00 -9.00
CA LYS A 508 4.75 -52.69 -8.36
C LYS A 508 3.51 -51.84 -8.63
N ALA A 509 3.01 -51.85 -9.87
CA ALA A 509 1.77 -51.15 -10.21
C ALA A 509 0.57 -51.63 -9.38
N ILE A 510 0.48 -52.94 -9.10
CA ILE A 510 -0.57 -53.50 -8.24
C ILE A 510 -0.33 -53.10 -6.78
N GLU A 511 0.91 -53.20 -6.28
CA GLU A 511 1.26 -52.81 -4.91
C GLU A 511 0.96 -51.33 -4.62
N THR A 512 1.11 -50.45 -5.62
CA THR A 512 0.86 -49.01 -5.49
C THR A 512 -0.55 -48.57 -5.90
N GLY A 513 -1.40 -49.51 -6.37
CA GLY A 513 -2.74 -49.20 -6.85
C GLY A 513 -2.80 -48.38 -8.16
N THR A 514 -1.72 -48.36 -8.93
CA THR A 514 -1.64 -47.65 -10.21
C THR A 514 -2.44 -48.36 -11.30
N ILE A 515 -3.14 -47.61 -12.15
CA ILE A 515 -3.88 -48.19 -13.29
C ILE A 515 -2.90 -48.87 -14.24
N LEU A 516 -3.04 -50.18 -14.40
CA LEU A 516 -2.16 -51.01 -15.20
C LEU A 516 -2.90 -51.60 -16.39
N VAL A 517 -2.34 -51.41 -17.59
CA VAL A 517 -2.84 -52.00 -18.83
C VAL A 517 -1.78 -52.88 -19.47
N THR A 518 -2.13 -54.15 -19.74
CA THR A 518 -1.22 -55.15 -20.29
C THR A 518 -1.60 -55.67 -21.68
N ASN A 519 -2.68 -55.13 -22.27
CA ASN A 519 -3.17 -55.47 -23.59
C ASN A 519 -3.31 -54.19 -24.44
N SER A 520 -2.85 -54.23 -25.69
CA SER A 520 -2.77 -53.04 -26.56
C SER A 520 -4.14 -52.50 -26.96
N GLU A 521 -5.15 -53.35 -27.17
CA GLU A 521 -6.53 -52.95 -27.46
C GLU A 521 -7.21 -52.31 -26.25
N VAL A 522 -7.00 -52.88 -25.06
CA VAL A 522 -7.51 -52.27 -23.81
C VAL A 522 -6.87 -50.91 -23.56
N GLY A 523 -5.56 -50.77 -23.86
CA GLY A 523 -4.83 -49.50 -23.70
C GLY A 523 -5.33 -48.41 -24.62
N GLU A 524 -5.57 -48.75 -25.88
CA GLU A 524 -6.17 -47.88 -26.87
C GLU A 524 -7.57 -47.39 -26.43
N ASN A 525 -8.45 -48.33 -26.06
CA ASN A 525 -9.81 -48.02 -25.64
C ASN A 525 -9.87 -47.19 -24.34
N LEU A 526 -8.99 -47.47 -23.38
CA LEU A 526 -8.91 -46.69 -22.14
C LEU A 526 -8.53 -45.24 -22.42
N VAL A 527 -7.47 -45.04 -23.21
CA VAL A 527 -7.01 -43.70 -23.56
C VAL A 527 -8.05 -42.96 -24.40
N GLU A 528 -8.76 -43.67 -25.28
CA GLU A 528 -9.87 -43.10 -26.06
C GLU A 528 -10.98 -42.57 -25.14
N LYS A 529 -11.41 -43.36 -24.16
CA LYS A 529 -12.41 -42.93 -23.19
C LYS A 529 -11.93 -41.76 -22.34
N LEU A 530 -10.65 -41.75 -21.92
CA LEU A 530 -10.05 -40.61 -21.21
C LEU A 530 -10.05 -39.33 -22.07
N TYR A 531 -9.75 -39.48 -23.35
CA TYR A 531 -9.75 -38.38 -24.33
C TYR A 531 -11.15 -37.82 -24.55
N GLN A 532 -12.14 -38.70 -24.78
CA GLN A 532 -13.55 -38.33 -24.95
C GLN A 532 -14.15 -37.72 -23.68
N ALA A 533 -13.79 -38.21 -22.49
CA ALA A 533 -14.27 -37.63 -21.24
C ALA A 533 -13.85 -36.16 -21.06
N LYS A 534 -12.66 -35.79 -21.56
CA LYS A 534 -12.13 -34.42 -21.45
C LYS A 534 -12.50 -33.52 -22.62
N PHE A 535 -12.54 -34.04 -23.85
CA PHE A 535 -12.77 -33.24 -25.07
C PHE A 535 -14.07 -33.56 -25.82
N GLY A 536 -14.71 -34.70 -25.55
CA GLY A 536 -15.92 -35.16 -26.24
C GLY A 536 -17.24 -34.56 -25.73
N LYS A 537 -17.24 -33.84 -24.60
CA LYS A 537 -18.45 -33.14 -24.08
C LYS A 537 -18.88 -31.92 -24.89
N HIS A 538 -18.16 -31.55 -25.95
CA HIS A 538 -18.50 -30.40 -26.81
C HIS A 538 -19.22 -30.77 -28.12
N GLN A 539 -19.60 -32.03 -28.35
CA GLN A 539 -20.30 -32.44 -29.59
C GLN A 539 -21.74 -32.95 -29.38
N SER A 540 -22.30 -32.80 -28.17
CA SER A 540 -23.71 -33.09 -27.92
C SER A 540 -24.36 -32.00 -27.07
N LYS A 541 -24.53 -30.82 -27.68
CA LYS A 541 -25.64 -29.89 -27.42
C LYS A 541 -25.87 -29.02 -28.63
#